data_AF-A0A7J4M979-F1
#
_entry.id   AF-A0A7J4M979-F1
#
_cell.length_a   1.000
_cell.length_b   1.000
_cell.length_c   1.000
_cell.angle_alpha   90.00
_cell.angle_beta   90.00
_cell.angle_gamma   90.00
#
_symmetry.space_group_name_H-M   'P 1'
#
loop_
_entity.id
_entity.type
_entity.pdbx_description
1 polymer ?
#
loop_
_entity_poly.entity_id
_entity_poly.type
_entity_poly.pdbx_seq_one_letter_code
_entity_poly.pdbx_strand_id
1 'polypeptide(L)'
;MYSALLLIVLMLLGPLSGCIGGTPDEEIIDADATLTIDGLPATDATVLLGEWHDLLLIGEGLRLSAPAHDVLLFVNGSMDLDSSVPVNGDRLAFRLLTTPYTEEVVLTIYDQNGRKTTFELPIANGTPVINGQEWFEKMDYITCDPIIDGRPSAECGGYNDRWMGAGNPAYERGAAYFQGHFESLGYRTHMLRVTDHLNPTQPESLNVVAWKDGRDDSCVQGMGGHMDIMPPAGPPGGGTHEGAYDNTAGTVSMMLFAKVLADMEVECDTFLALWSSEEEGLRGSNAFANNDCGFCLPQDKELRFYINMDMMGISWPAIKPTGEPYPYHAWSGPDIDPDEQDVAITSILDHVHRNVLKAPMDLRIDGTYGAGCDQHWDNHSDLVMDVHEDTFGRSDHVTFRDLGAQTIFHLGAYDDDYDAYHSPSDTLENMMDVVGGQDNLEESIEFVMWAALLEFMFADQTPEIRNVG
;
A
#
# COMPACT_ATOMS: atom_id res chain seq x y z
N MET A 1 -79.07 36.79 32.91
CA MET A 1 -79.03 35.70 31.92
C MET A 1 -78.68 36.24 30.52
N TYR A 2 -77.58 37.00 30.34
CA TYR A 2 -77.19 37.56 29.02
C TYR A 2 -75.69 37.89 28.89
N SER A 3 -74.78 37.04 29.40
CA SER A 3 -73.33 37.27 29.18
C SER A 3 -72.49 36.00 29.01
N ALA A 4 -73.11 34.87 28.64
CA ALA A 4 -72.36 33.63 28.41
C ALA A 4 -72.52 33.06 26.99
N LEU A 5 -73.41 33.61 26.14
CA LEU A 5 -73.66 33.05 24.80
C LEU A 5 -72.89 33.73 23.65
N LEU A 6 -72.18 34.83 23.89
CA LEU A 6 -71.46 35.56 22.83
C LEU A 6 -70.00 35.11 22.64
N LEU A 7 -69.43 34.37 23.60
CA LEU A 7 -68.02 33.93 23.55
C LEU A 7 -67.81 32.60 22.81
N ILE A 8 -68.86 31.78 22.63
CA ILE A 8 -68.74 30.47 21.98
C ILE A 8 -68.83 30.59 20.44
N VAL A 9 -69.47 31.63 19.91
CA VAL A 9 -69.60 31.84 18.45
C VAL A 9 -68.34 32.46 17.83
N LEU A 10 -67.47 33.08 18.62
CA LEU A 10 -66.21 33.68 18.15
C LEU A 10 -65.03 32.69 18.07
N MET A 11 -65.18 31.45 18.53
CA MET A 11 -64.15 30.40 18.42
C MET A 11 -64.32 29.48 17.19
N LEU A 12 -65.38 29.66 16.39
CA LEU A 12 -65.65 28.86 15.17
C LEU A 12 -65.40 29.62 13.86
N LEU A 13 -64.84 30.82 13.93
CA LEU A 13 -64.42 31.60 12.76
C LEU A 13 -62.95 32.02 12.92
N GLY A 14 -62.08 31.03 13.11
CA GLY A 14 -60.66 31.24 12.79
C GLY A 14 -60.53 31.48 11.30
N PRO A 15 -59.86 32.55 10.84
CA PRO A 15 -59.54 32.68 9.44
C PRO A 15 -58.68 31.49 9.02
N LEU A 16 -59.13 30.77 8.00
CA LEU A 16 -58.28 30.06 7.05
C LEU A 16 -57.38 31.10 6.36
N SER A 17 -56.44 31.69 7.10
CA SER A 17 -55.29 32.36 6.53
C SER A 17 -54.24 31.28 6.33
N GLY A 18 -54.15 30.80 5.09
CA GLY A 18 -53.01 30.04 4.64
C GLY A 18 -51.74 30.82 4.96
N CYS A 19 -51.01 30.37 5.98
CA CYS A 19 -49.57 30.49 5.93
C CYS A 19 -49.13 29.44 4.91
N ILE A 20 -49.06 29.85 3.65
CA ILE A 20 -48.00 29.39 2.77
C ILE A 20 -46.71 29.93 3.41
N GLY A 21 -46.31 29.31 4.52
CA GLY A 21 -44.91 29.23 4.87
C GLY A 21 -44.38 28.17 3.93
N GLY A 22 -44.06 28.56 2.70
CA GLY A 22 -42.91 27.92 2.09
C GLY A 22 -41.82 28.03 3.14
N THR A 23 -41.29 26.89 3.59
CA THR A 23 -39.89 26.87 4.01
C THR A 23 -39.17 27.79 3.03
N PRO A 24 -38.40 28.80 3.49
CA PRO A 24 -37.51 29.48 2.56
C PRO A 24 -36.82 28.33 1.83
N ASP A 25 -36.88 28.31 0.51
CA ASP A 25 -36.11 27.36 -0.28
C ASP A 25 -34.73 27.38 0.36
N GLU A 26 -34.37 26.32 1.08
CA GLU A 26 -33.04 26.23 1.66
C GLU A 26 -32.17 26.26 0.42
N GLU A 27 -31.47 27.38 0.19
CA GLU A 27 -30.54 27.49 -0.92
C GLU A 27 -29.52 26.37 -0.73
N ILE A 28 -29.76 25.28 -1.45
CA ILE A 28 -28.89 24.11 -1.55
C ILE A 28 -27.60 24.62 -2.18
N ILE A 29 -26.45 24.19 -1.65
CA ILE A 29 -25.16 24.52 -2.25
C ILE A 29 -25.15 23.88 -3.63
N ASP A 30 -25.03 24.68 -4.68
CA ASP A 30 -24.98 24.21 -6.06
C ASP A 30 -23.62 23.54 -6.31
N ALA A 31 -23.61 22.21 -6.33
CA ALA A 31 -22.40 21.42 -6.51
C ALA A 31 -21.71 21.70 -7.85
N ASP A 32 -22.46 21.90 -8.93
CA ASP A 32 -21.91 22.16 -10.27
C ASP A 32 -21.26 23.54 -10.39
N ALA A 33 -21.75 24.50 -9.60
CA ALA A 33 -21.17 25.84 -9.55
C ALA A 33 -19.95 25.94 -8.61
N THR A 34 -19.81 25.01 -7.66
CA THR A 34 -18.83 25.09 -6.57
C THR A 34 -17.72 24.05 -6.66
N LEU A 35 -17.94 22.89 -7.29
CA LEU A 35 -16.95 21.84 -7.42
C LEU A 35 -16.78 21.46 -8.90
N THR A 36 -15.52 21.40 -9.33
CA THR A 36 -15.17 20.72 -10.58
C THR A 36 -14.28 19.52 -10.31
N ILE A 37 -14.46 18.46 -11.09
CA ILE A 37 -13.67 17.23 -11.07
C ILE A 37 -13.15 17.04 -12.49
N ASP A 38 -11.83 17.00 -12.66
CA ASP A 38 -11.13 16.98 -13.96
C ASP A 38 -11.58 18.09 -14.92
N GLY A 39 -11.95 19.24 -14.36
CA GLY A 39 -12.44 20.41 -15.08
C GLY A 39 -13.90 20.31 -15.56
N LEU A 40 -14.62 19.25 -15.21
CA LEU A 40 -16.05 19.09 -15.45
C LEU A 40 -16.87 19.51 -14.21
N PRO A 41 -18.11 19.99 -14.38
CA PRO A 41 -19.05 20.15 -13.27
C PRO A 41 -19.23 18.83 -12.50
N ALA A 42 -19.47 18.92 -11.19
CA ALA A 42 -19.57 17.75 -10.30
C ALA A 42 -20.53 16.67 -10.81
N THR A 43 -21.71 17.03 -11.32
CA THR A 43 -22.71 16.04 -11.78
C THR A 43 -22.43 15.45 -13.16
N ASP A 44 -21.52 16.05 -13.93
CA ASP A 44 -21.10 15.58 -15.25
C ASP A 44 -19.83 14.70 -15.21
N ALA A 45 -19.13 14.69 -14.07
CA ALA A 45 -17.89 13.95 -13.90
C ALA A 45 -18.12 12.47 -13.58
N THR A 46 -17.17 11.63 -13.99
CA THR A 46 -17.13 10.20 -13.63
C THR A 46 -15.79 9.93 -12.93
N VAL A 47 -15.84 9.25 -11.79
CA VAL A 47 -14.63 8.80 -11.08
C VAL A 47 -14.17 7.48 -11.68
N LEU A 48 -12.93 7.45 -12.17
CA LEU A 48 -12.23 6.27 -12.66
C LEU A 48 -11.54 5.60 -11.46
N LEU A 49 -11.97 4.39 -11.12
CA LEU A 49 -11.51 3.73 -9.91
C LEU A 49 -10.00 3.48 -9.94
N GLY A 50 -9.33 3.80 -8.84
CA GLY A 50 -7.88 3.65 -8.72
C GLY A 50 -7.05 4.75 -9.39
N GLU A 51 -7.67 5.74 -10.05
CA GLU A 51 -6.97 6.85 -10.72
C GLU A 51 -6.99 8.15 -9.89
N TRP A 52 -6.03 9.03 -10.18
CA TRP A 52 -6.01 10.40 -9.65
C TRP A 52 -7.04 11.27 -10.37
N HIS A 53 -7.86 11.98 -9.60
CA HIS A 53 -8.78 13.01 -10.09
C HIS A 53 -8.40 14.38 -9.53
N ASP A 54 -8.33 15.39 -10.39
CA ASP A 54 -8.03 16.77 -9.97
C ASP A 54 -9.34 17.48 -9.60
N LEU A 55 -9.45 17.92 -8.34
CA LEU A 55 -10.61 18.61 -7.80
C LEU A 55 -10.31 20.09 -7.60
N LEU A 56 -11.29 20.94 -7.89
CA LEU A 56 -11.27 22.36 -7.57
C LEU A 56 -12.58 22.76 -6.89
N LEU A 57 -12.48 23.06 -5.60
CA LEU A 57 -13.59 23.62 -4.82
C LEU A 57 -13.50 25.15 -4.82
N ILE A 58 -14.58 25.82 -5.20
CA ILE A 58 -14.69 27.26 -5.40
C ILE A 58 -15.76 27.81 -4.46
N GLY A 59 -15.36 28.72 -3.57
CA GLY A 59 -16.23 29.37 -2.61
C GLY A 59 -15.56 29.53 -1.25
N GLU A 60 -15.68 30.72 -0.68
CA GLU A 60 -15.12 31.04 0.63
C GLU A 60 -15.86 30.28 1.73
N GLY A 61 -15.11 29.60 2.60
CA GLY A 61 -15.67 28.91 3.75
C GLY A 61 -16.40 27.61 3.44
N LEU A 62 -16.23 27.06 2.25
CA LEU A 62 -16.72 25.73 1.92
C LEU A 62 -15.79 24.65 2.49
N ARG A 63 -16.32 23.45 2.66
CA ARG A 63 -15.55 22.24 3.00
C ARG A 63 -16.10 21.07 2.22
N LEU A 64 -15.23 20.30 1.56
CA LEU A 64 -15.60 19.00 1.01
C LEU A 64 -15.32 17.91 2.04
N SER A 65 -16.16 16.88 2.07
CA SER A 65 -15.88 15.66 2.82
C SER A 65 -16.30 14.44 2.02
N ALA A 66 -15.45 13.42 2.04
CA ALA A 66 -15.77 12.07 1.58
C ALA A 66 -15.89 11.17 2.82
N PRO A 67 -17.10 10.69 3.17
CA PRO A 67 -17.32 9.92 4.39
C PRO A 67 -16.89 8.47 4.29
N ALA A 68 -16.66 7.95 3.08
CA ALA A 68 -16.21 6.59 2.84
C ALA A 68 -14.69 6.50 3.00
N HIS A 69 -14.21 5.43 3.67
CA HIS A 69 -12.79 5.26 3.99
C HIS A 69 -11.92 4.94 2.76
N ASP A 70 -12.53 4.53 1.66
CA ASP A 70 -11.92 4.20 0.37
C ASP A 70 -11.95 5.36 -0.64
N VAL A 71 -12.35 6.56 -0.20
CA VAL A 71 -12.27 7.80 -0.97
C VAL A 71 -11.33 8.77 -0.27
N LEU A 72 -10.11 8.86 -0.77
CA LEU A 72 -8.99 9.56 -0.16
C LEU A 72 -8.81 10.94 -0.80
N LEU A 73 -8.69 11.99 0.03
CA LEU A 73 -8.44 13.35 -0.44
C LEU A 73 -6.98 13.75 -0.17
N PHE A 74 -6.37 14.44 -1.13
CA PHE A 74 -4.97 14.83 -1.08
C PHE A 74 -4.79 16.33 -1.29
N VAL A 75 -4.28 17.03 -0.29
CA VAL A 75 -4.05 18.48 -0.32
C VAL A 75 -2.56 18.75 -0.41
N ASN A 76 -2.13 19.51 -1.41
CA ASN A 76 -0.72 19.80 -1.67
C ASN A 76 0.17 18.55 -1.69
N GLY A 77 -0.34 17.43 -2.25
CA GLY A 77 0.41 16.18 -2.38
C GLY A 77 0.36 15.25 -1.17
N SER A 78 -0.26 15.63 -0.05
CA SER A 78 -0.40 14.78 1.13
C SER A 78 -1.84 14.39 1.42
N MET A 79 -2.01 13.19 1.94
CA MET A 79 -3.32 12.64 2.28
C MET A 79 -3.90 13.36 3.48
N ASP A 80 -5.19 13.70 3.40
CA ASP A 80 -5.98 14.20 4.52
C ASP A 80 -6.65 13.02 5.22
N LEU A 81 -6.24 12.72 6.46
CA LEU A 81 -6.73 11.55 7.21
C LEU A 81 -8.24 11.53 7.45
N ASP A 82 -8.85 12.71 7.60
CA ASP A 82 -10.29 12.84 7.83
C ASP A 82 -11.10 12.84 6.53
N SER A 83 -10.41 12.80 5.37
CA SER A 83 -10.98 13.06 4.04
C SER A 83 -11.94 14.26 4.06
N SER A 84 -11.54 15.34 4.74
CA SER A 84 -12.34 16.52 4.93
C SER A 84 -11.55 17.82 4.83
N VAL A 85 -11.66 18.44 3.65
CA VAL A 85 -10.80 19.54 3.26
C VAL A 85 -11.56 20.88 3.26
N PRO A 86 -11.21 21.84 4.15
CA PRO A 86 -11.78 23.19 4.14
C PRO A 86 -11.08 24.10 3.11
N VAL A 87 -11.83 24.98 2.47
CA VAL A 87 -11.27 26.03 1.60
C VAL A 87 -10.72 27.17 2.46
N ASN A 88 -9.42 27.41 2.33
CA ASN A 88 -8.75 28.58 2.88
C ASN A 88 -8.64 29.68 1.80
N GLY A 89 -9.61 30.59 1.75
CA GLY A 89 -9.70 31.65 0.74
C GLY A 89 -10.85 31.43 -0.24
N ASP A 90 -10.69 31.85 -1.50
CA ASP A 90 -11.79 31.81 -2.48
C ASP A 90 -11.93 30.46 -3.21
N ARG A 91 -10.87 29.64 -3.20
CA ARG A 91 -10.81 28.34 -3.88
C ARG A 91 -9.69 27.47 -3.32
N LEU A 92 -9.83 26.16 -3.50
CA LEU A 92 -8.79 25.17 -3.19
C LEU A 92 -8.74 24.09 -4.26
N ALA A 93 -7.53 23.79 -4.73
CA ALA A 93 -7.25 22.64 -5.59
C ALA A 93 -6.66 21.51 -4.75
N PHE A 94 -7.10 20.29 -4.99
CA PHE A 94 -6.68 19.07 -4.30
C PHE A 94 -6.98 17.87 -5.20
N ARG A 95 -6.56 16.67 -4.80
CA ARG A 95 -6.81 15.45 -5.56
C ARG A 95 -7.70 14.49 -4.80
N LEU A 96 -8.36 13.62 -5.55
CA LEU A 96 -9.10 12.47 -5.04
C LEU A 96 -8.47 11.21 -5.62
N LEU A 97 -8.33 10.19 -4.78
CA LEU A 97 -7.95 8.83 -5.16
C LEU A 97 -8.94 7.87 -4.51
N THR A 98 -9.41 6.90 -5.28
CA THR A 98 -10.17 5.77 -4.75
C THR A 98 -9.36 4.48 -4.84
N THR A 99 -9.79 3.44 -4.14
CA THR A 99 -9.30 2.08 -4.42
C THR A 99 -9.97 1.52 -5.69
N PRO A 100 -9.36 0.51 -6.37
CA PRO A 100 -10.03 -0.20 -7.46
C PRO A 100 -11.29 -0.96 -7.01
N TYR A 101 -11.46 -1.17 -5.69
CA TYR A 101 -12.57 -1.90 -5.08
C TYR A 101 -13.72 -1.00 -4.60
N THR A 102 -13.65 0.30 -4.85
CA THR A 102 -14.67 1.25 -4.38
C THR A 102 -15.99 1.03 -5.12
N GLU A 103 -17.07 0.84 -4.36
CA GLU A 103 -18.41 0.54 -4.90
C GLU A 103 -19.28 1.79 -5.08
N GLU A 104 -19.00 2.86 -4.33
CA GLU A 104 -19.75 4.11 -4.36
C GLU A 104 -18.82 5.29 -4.00
N VAL A 105 -19.03 6.44 -4.66
CA VAL A 105 -18.34 7.68 -4.30
C VAL A 105 -19.38 8.74 -3.96
N VAL A 106 -19.49 9.04 -2.68
CA VAL A 106 -20.40 10.05 -2.15
C VAL A 106 -19.59 11.21 -1.60
N LEU A 107 -19.88 12.42 -2.08
CA LEU A 107 -19.23 13.64 -1.59
C LEU A 107 -20.25 14.53 -0.90
N THR A 108 -19.81 15.22 0.14
CA THR A 108 -20.62 16.23 0.84
C THR A 108 -19.90 17.56 0.93
N ILE A 109 -20.52 18.62 0.40
CA ILE A 109 -20.06 19.99 0.55
C ILE A 109 -20.79 20.63 1.73
N TYR A 110 -20.05 21.28 2.62
CA TYR A 110 -20.56 22.06 3.74
C TYR A 110 -20.24 23.54 3.56
N ASP A 111 -21.13 24.42 4.02
CA ASP A 111 -20.84 25.85 4.20
C ASP A 111 -20.58 26.21 5.67
N GLN A 112 -20.18 27.45 5.93
CA GLN A 112 -19.93 27.96 7.29
C GLN A 112 -21.19 28.02 8.18
N ASN A 113 -22.38 27.99 7.58
CA ASN A 113 -23.66 28.04 8.29
C ASN A 113 -24.19 26.63 8.64
N GLY A 114 -23.45 25.58 8.28
CA GLY A 114 -23.83 24.19 8.50
C GLY A 114 -24.81 23.63 7.47
N ARG A 115 -25.06 24.36 6.36
CA ARG A 115 -25.78 23.82 5.21
C ARG A 115 -24.90 22.77 4.54
N LYS A 116 -25.53 21.75 3.96
CA LYS A 116 -24.81 20.70 3.24
C LYS A 116 -25.53 20.27 1.97
N THR A 117 -24.73 19.93 0.96
CA THR A 117 -25.19 19.23 -0.24
C THR A 117 -24.42 17.93 -0.35
N THR A 118 -25.14 16.81 -0.39
CA THR A 118 -24.57 15.48 -0.61
C THR A 118 -24.99 15.00 -1.99
N PHE A 119 -24.04 14.46 -2.75
CA PHE A 119 -24.28 13.90 -4.07
C PHE A 119 -23.38 12.69 -4.29
N GLU A 120 -23.85 11.80 -5.14
CA GLU A 120 -23.16 10.58 -5.55
C GLU A 120 -22.58 10.81 -6.95
N LEU A 121 -21.33 10.38 -7.14
CA LEU A 121 -20.66 10.47 -8.43
C LEU A 121 -20.78 9.14 -9.18
N PRO A 122 -21.05 9.16 -10.50
CA PRO A 122 -20.85 8.00 -11.34
C PRO A 122 -19.43 7.46 -11.21
N ILE A 123 -19.30 6.14 -11.13
CA ILE A 123 -18.00 5.45 -11.13
C ILE A 123 -17.86 4.59 -12.40
N ALA A 124 -16.62 4.39 -12.83
CA ALA A 124 -16.27 3.44 -13.88
C ALA A 124 -14.88 2.84 -13.61
N ASN A 125 -14.60 1.69 -14.22
CA ASN A 125 -13.28 1.08 -14.11
C ASN A 125 -12.22 2.01 -14.71
N GLY A 126 -11.19 2.32 -13.91
CA GLY A 126 -9.99 3.03 -14.34
C GLY A 126 -8.84 2.08 -14.63
N THR A 127 -7.67 2.67 -14.85
CA THR A 127 -6.34 2.03 -14.80
C THR A 127 -5.69 2.44 -13.49
N PRO A 128 -5.76 1.61 -12.44
CA PRO A 128 -5.30 1.99 -11.12
C PRO A 128 -3.82 2.43 -11.12
N VAL A 129 -3.48 3.40 -10.25
CA VAL A 129 -2.12 3.99 -10.14
C VAL A 129 -1.02 2.94 -9.94
N ILE A 130 -1.39 1.82 -9.32
CA ILE A 130 -0.68 0.55 -9.29
C ILE A 130 -1.68 -0.56 -9.62
N ASN A 131 -1.31 -1.49 -10.49
CA ASN A 131 -2.19 -2.59 -10.90
C ASN A 131 -1.40 -3.85 -11.21
N GLY A 132 -2.10 -4.99 -11.18
CA GLY A 132 -1.52 -6.31 -11.38
C GLY A 132 -0.89 -6.49 -12.76
N GLN A 133 -1.51 -5.92 -13.80
CA GLN A 133 -1.02 -6.00 -15.18
C GLN A 133 0.35 -5.33 -15.34
N GLU A 134 0.53 -4.11 -14.82
CA GLU A 134 1.82 -3.40 -14.87
C GLU A 134 2.90 -4.16 -14.08
N TRP A 135 2.53 -4.76 -12.94
CA TRP A 135 3.43 -5.62 -12.18
C TRP A 135 3.83 -6.85 -13.00
N PHE A 136 2.89 -7.53 -13.65
CA PHE A 136 3.14 -8.73 -14.44
C PHE A 136 4.04 -8.44 -15.64
N GLU A 137 3.76 -7.36 -16.38
CA GLU A 137 4.59 -6.93 -17.51
C GLU A 137 6.04 -6.64 -17.07
N LYS A 138 6.21 -6.06 -15.89
CA LYS A 138 7.52 -5.78 -15.31
C LYS A 138 8.23 -7.04 -14.84
N MET A 139 7.49 -7.97 -14.21
CA MET A 139 7.98 -9.29 -13.82
C MET A 139 8.47 -10.06 -15.03
N ASP A 140 7.65 -10.21 -16.08
CA ASP A 140 8.03 -10.89 -17.32
C ASP A 140 9.28 -10.26 -17.95
N TYR A 141 9.36 -8.93 -18.02
CA TYR A 141 10.55 -8.25 -18.54
C TYR A 141 11.82 -8.56 -17.71
N ILE A 142 11.69 -8.70 -16.39
CA ILE A 142 12.81 -8.97 -15.49
C ILE A 142 13.22 -10.44 -15.54
N THR A 143 12.25 -11.36 -15.51
CA THR A 143 12.48 -12.81 -15.33
C THR A 143 12.66 -13.59 -16.63
N CYS A 144 12.31 -13.00 -17.77
CA CYS A 144 12.51 -13.64 -19.07
C CYS A 144 13.97 -14.05 -19.33
N ASP A 145 14.20 -15.03 -20.21
CA ASP A 145 15.53 -15.32 -20.74
C ASP A 145 15.55 -15.05 -22.26
N PRO A 146 16.33 -14.07 -22.76
CA PRO A 146 16.27 -13.68 -24.16
C PRO A 146 16.77 -14.78 -25.12
N ILE A 147 17.59 -15.72 -24.63
CA ILE A 147 18.11 -16.84 -25.40
C ILE A 147 17.10 -17.99 -25.39
N ILE A 148 16.56 -18.33 -24.23
CA ILE A 148 15.60 -19.44 -24.06
C ILE A 148 14.25 -19.08 -24.68
N ASP A 149 13.75 -17.86 -24.41
CA ASP A 149 12.45 -17.38 -24.91
C ASP A 149 12.53 -16.90 -26.36
N GLY A 150 13.74 -16.71 -26.90
CA GLY A 150 13.96 -16.19 -28.26
C GLY A 150 13.48 -14.75 -28.43
N ARG A 151 13.46 -13.96 -27.36
CA ARG A 151 13.00 -12.57 -27.35
C ARG A 151 14.15 -11.57 -27.51
N PRO A 152 13.97 -10.47 -28.25
CA PRO A 152 14.98 -9.41 -28.31
C PRO A 152 15.22 -8.81 -26.93
N SER A 153 16.47 -8.41 -26.64
CA SER A 153 16.84 -7.84 -25.33
C SER A 153 16.13 -6.50 -24.98
N ALA A 154 15.47 -5.87 -25.96
CA ALA A 154 14.65 -4.68 -25.73
C ALA A 154 13.29 -5.02 -25.11
N GLU A 155 12.79 -6.22 -25.35
CA GLU A 155 11.50 -6.75 -24.89
C GLU A 155 11.70 -7.78 -23.76
N CYS A 156 12.94 -8.19 -23.52
CA CYS A 156 13.32 -9.12 -22.47
C CYS A 156 14.61 -8.66 -21.78
N GLY A 157 14.49 -8.21 -20.53
CA GLY A 157 15.57 -7.70 -19.72
C GLY A 157 16.51 -8.80 -19.23
N GLY A 158 15.98 -9.96 -18.83
CA GLY A 158 16.73 -11.12 -18.34
C GLY A 158 17.72 -10.76 -17.25
N TYR A 159 17.19 -10.23 -16.15
CA TYR A 159 17.96 -9.91 -14.96
C TYR A 159 17.94 -11.08 -13.97
N ASN A 160 17.96 -12.33 -14.43
CA ASN A 160 18.00 -13.53 -13.60
C ASN A 160 19.36 -13.72 -12.90
N ASP A 161 19.50 -14.81 -12.12
CA ASP A 161 20.76 -15.24 -11.52
C ASP A 161 21.37 -14.19 -10.56
N ARG A 162 20.51 -13.42 -9.90
CA ARG A 162 20.88 -12.37 -8.93
C ARG A 162 21.22 -12.98 -7.56
N TRP A 163 21.93 -14.09 -7.54
CA TRP A 163 22.46 -14.60 -6.28
C TRP A 163 23.54 -13.67 -5.75
N MET A 164 23.66 -13.55 -4.42
CA MET A 164 24.94 -13.21 -3.83
C MET A 164 25.57 -11.87 -4.33
N GLY A 165 24.87 -10.76 -4.12
CA GLY A 165 25.37 -9.37 -4.06
C GLY A 165 26.51 -8.92 -5.00
N ALA A 166 27.39 -8.07 -4.46
CA ALA A 166 28.50 -7.45 -5.19
C ALA A 166 29.57 -8.46 -5.62
N GLY A 167 30.06 -8.30 -6.84
CA GLY A 167 30.98 -9.23 -7.50
C GLY A 167 30.31 -10.28 -8.39
N ASN A 168 29.00 -10.50 -8.27
CA ASN A 168 28.22 -11.25 -9.27
C ASN A 168 27.84 -10.31 -10.44
N PRO A 169 28.31 -10.56 -11.68
CA PRO A 169 27.98 -9.72 -12.83
C PRO A 169 26.47 -9.66 -13.15
N ALA A 170 25.72 -10.73 -12.90
CA ALA A 170 24.27 -10.75 -13.11
C ALA A 170 23.56 -9.86 -12.08
N TYR A 171 23.95 -9.99 -10.81
CA TYR A 171 23.48 -9.12 -9.73
C TYR A 171 23.77 -7.65 -9.99
N GLU A 172 25.01 -7.29 -10.32
CA GLU A 172 25.40 -5.90 -10.56
C GLU A 172 24.67 -5.30 -11.78
N ARG A 173 24.37 -6.12 -12.79
CA ARG A 173 23.54 -5.71 -13.91
C ARG A 173 22.09 -5.43 -13.48
N GLY A 174 21.50 -6.30 -12.66
CA GLY A 174 20.17 -6.09 -12.07
C GLY A 174 20.13 -4.81 -11.23
N ALA A 175 21.07 -4.66 -10.28
CA ALA A 175 21.19 -3.49 -9.43
C ALA A 175 21.30 -2.18 -10.23
N ALA A 176 22.08 -2.16 -11.32
CA ALA A 176 22.19 -0.99 -12.19
C ALA A 176 20.88 -0.66 -12.92
N TYR A 177 20.12 -1.67 -13.35
CA TYR A 177 18.78 -1.47 -13.94
C TYR A 177 17.80 -0.89 -12.92
N PHE A 178 17.76 -1.47 -11.72
CA PHE A 178 16.87 -1.00 -10.66
C PHE A 178 17.24 0.41 -10.18
N GLN A 179 18.52 0.71 -10.05
CA GLN A 179 19.00 2.06 -9.78
C GLN A 179 18.48 3.05 -10.83
N GLY A 180 18.63 2.71 -12.12
CA GLY A 180 18.17 3.54 -13.22
C GLY A 180 16.67 3.79 -13.20
N HIS A 181 15.86 2.82 -12.77
CA HIS A 181 14.42 3.01 -12.57
C HIS A 181 14.12 4.09 -11.54
N PHE A 182 14.69 4.00 -10.33
CA PHE A 182 14.48 5.02 -9.29
C PHE A 182 15.01 6.40 -9.70
N GLU A 183 16.20 6.46 -10.31
CA GLU A 183 16.76 7.73 -10.80
C GLU A 183 15.90 8.37 -11.89
N SER A 184 15.27 7.57 -12.76
CA SER A 184 14.38 8.08 -13.81
C SER A 184 13.10 8.72 -13.26
N LEU A 185 12.69 8.31 -12.05
CA LEU A 185 11.57 8.88 -11.30
C LEU A 185 11.99 10.08 -10.44
N GLY A 186 13.28 10.45 -10.43
CA GLY A 186 13.78 11.62 -9.72
C GLY A 186 14.28 11.39 -8.29
N TYR A 187 14.35 10.13 -7.84
CA TYR A 187 14.88 9.81 -6.51
C TYR A 187 16.39 10.02 -6.41
N ARG A 188 16.86 10.35 -5.20
CA ARG A 188 18.29 10.33 -4.87
C ARG A 188 18.70 8.89 -4.57
N THR A 189 19.18 8.19 -5.59
CA THR A 189 19.49 6.76 -5.49
C THR A 189 20.97 6.49 -5.25
N HIS A 190 21.27 5.54 -4.38
CA HIS A 190 22.62 5.14 -4.01
C HIS A 190 22.78 3.63 -4.06
N MET A 191 23.92 3.18 -4.60
CA MET A 191 24.37 1.80 -4.46
C MET A 191 25.22 1.67 -3.19
N LEU A 192 24.71 0.99 -2.17
CA LEU A 192 25.46 0.71 -0.94
C LEU A 192 26.24 -0.59 -1.10
N ARG A 193 27.54 -0.46 -1.41
CA ARG A 193 28.44 -1.61 -1.47
C ARG A 193 29.10 -1.84 -0.11
N VAL A 194 29.00 -3.07 0.38
CA VAL A 194 29.58 -3.47 1.67
C VAL A 194 30.55 -4.60 1.44
N THR A 195 31.83 -4.29 1.57
CA THR A 195 32.90 -5.26 1.39
C THR A 195 33.35 -5.82 2.73
N ASP A 196 33.15 -7.12 2.98
CA ASP A 196 33.85 -7.83 4.06
C ASP A 196 35.17 -8.42 3.53
N HIS A 197 36.28 -7.75 3.83
CA HIS A 197 37.62 -8.17 3.40
C HIS A 197 38.13 -9.46 4.07
N LEU A 198 37.40 -10.04 5.04
CA LEU A 198 37.88 -11.16 5.85
C LEU A 198 37.38 -12.54 5.38
N ASN A 199 36.42 -12.59 4.46
CA ASN A 199 35.95 -13.86 3.89
C ASN A 199 35.91 -13.83 2.34
N PRO A 200 36.97 -14.28 1.65
CA PRO A 200 37.05 -14.26 0.19
C PRO A 200 36.10 -15.26 -0.51
N THR A 201 35.29 -16.00 0.24
CA THR A 201 34.24 -16.91 -0.28
C THR A 201 32.82 -16.42 -0.02
N GLN A 202 32.66 -15.26 0.62
CA GLN A 202 31.38 -14.57 0.76
C GLN A 202 31.40 -13.33 -0.13
N PRO A 203 30.47 -13.21 -1.09
CA PRO A 203 30.29 -11.97 -1.82
C PRO A 203 29.77 -10.88 -0.91
N GLU A 204 30.17 -9.68 -1.29
CA GLU A 204 29.85 -8.38 -0.70
C GLU A 204 28.35 -8.11 -0.87
N SER A 205 27.71 -7.31 -0.01
CA SER A 205 26.33 -6.87 -0.29
C SER A 205 26.33 -5.62 -1.18
N LEU A 206 25.31 -5.45 -2.00
CA LEU A 206 25.12 -4.29 -2.88
C LEU A 206 23.66 -3.87 -2.90
N ASN A 207 23.24 -3.04 -1.95
CA ASN A 207 21.86 -2.56 -1.92
C ASN A 207 21.66 -1.44 -2.96
N VAL A 208 20.41 -1.27 -3.41
CA VAL A 208 19.95 -0.07 -4.11
C VAL A 208 18.99 0.66 -3.19
N VAL A 209 19.33 1.89 -2.78
CA VAL A 209 18.52 2.69 -1.85
C VAL A 209 18.15 4.00 -2.51
N ALA A 210 16.86 4.24 -2.69
CA ALA A 210 16.28 5.44 -3.28
C ALA A 210 15.67 6.32 -2.20
N TRP A 211 16.17 7.55 -2.06
CA TRP A 211 15.68 8.49 -1.05
C TRP A 211 14.75 9.55 -1.65
N LYS A 212 13.68 9.84 -0.90
CA LYS A 212 12.78 10.98 -1.09
C LYS A 212 12.79 11.83 0.17
N ASP A 213 13.00 13.14 0.00
CA ASP A 213 13.03 14.08 1.12
C ASP A 213 11.59 14.32 1.64
N GLY A 214 11.43 14.33 2.96
CA GLY A 214 10.16 14.63 3.63
C GLY A 214 10.06 16.08 4.11
N ARG A 215 8.90 16.44 4.67
CA ARG A 215 8.67 17.75 5.28
C ARG A 215 9.31 17.92 6.65
N ASP A 216 9.35 16.86 7.43
CA ASP A 216 9.92 16.78 8.77
C ASP A 216 11.32 16.16 8.67
N ASP A 217 12.34 17.01 8.89
CA ASP A 217 13.73 16.59 8.82
C ASP A 217 14.19 15.80 10.05
N SER A 218 13.34 15.62 11.07
CA SER A 218 13.66 14.90 12.31
C SER A 218 13.36 13.40 12.26
N CYS A 219 12.70 12.90 11.21
CA CYS A 219 12.29 11.51 11.11
C CYS A 219 12.62 10.87 9.77
N VAL A 220 12.65 9.54 9.77
CA VAL A 220 12.81 8.66 8.61
C VAL A 220 11.80 7.52 8.66
N GLN A 221 11.44 7.01 7.48
CA GLN A 221 10.58 5.83 7.30
C GLN A 221 10.97 5.12 6.01
N GLY A 222 10.49 3.90 5.78
CA GLY A 222 10.81 3.25 4.51
C GLY A 222 9.93 2.08 4.10
N MET A 223 10.16 1.65 2.86
CA MET A 223 9.63 0.40 2.32
C MET A 223 10.77 -0.37 1.64
N GLY A 224 10.69 -1.69 1.61
CA GLY A 224 11.67 -2.49 0.89
C GLY A 224 11.25 -3.92 0.60
N GLY A 225 12.08 -4.55 -0.22
CA GLY A 225 12.10 -5.98 -0.50
C GLY A 225 13.51 -6.35 -0.95
N HIS A 226 13.90 -7.61 -0.86
CA HIS A 226 15.23 -8.00 -1.33
C HIS A 226 15.21 -8.31 -2.83
N MET A 227 16.33 -8.02 -3.50
CA MET A 227 16.49 -8.26 -4.94
C MET A 227 17.46 -9.40 -5.25
N ASP A 228 18.22 -9.86 -4.25
CA ASP A 228 18.89 -11.15 -4.34
C ASP A 228 17.90 -12.30 -4.34
N ILE A 229 18.37 -13.43 -4.84
CA ILE A 229 17.63 -14.68 -4.92
C ILE A 229 18.53 -15.80 -4.38
N MET A 230 17.93 -16.88 -3.88
CA MET A 230 18.67 -18.01 -3.31
C MET A 230 19.85 -18.50 -4.17
N PRO A 231 21.09 -18.50 -3.63
CA PRO A 231 22.26 -18.98 -4.36
C PRO A 231 22.19 -20.46 -4.79
N PRO A 232 22.97 -20.83 -5.84
CA PRO A 232 23.11 -22.22 -6.26
C PRO A 232 23.52 -23.14 -5.10
N ALA A 233 22.83 -24.27 -4.99
CA ALA A 233 22.95 -25.24 -3.89
C ALA A 233 22.48 -24.74 -2.51
N GLY A 234 21.76 -23.63 -2.44
CA GLY A 234 21.11 -23.15 -1.22
C GLY A 234 19.87 -23.99 -0.85
N PRO A 235 19.58 -24.18 0.46
CA PRO A 235 18.41 -24.92 0.91
C PRO A 235 17.11 -24.07 0.84
N PRO A 236 15.91 -24.68 0.81
CA PRO A 236 15.65 -26.12 0.65
C PRO A 236 15.73 -26.63 -0.80
N GLY A 237 15.50 -25.78 -1.80
CA GLY A 237 15.24 -26.19 -3.19
C GLY A 237 16.47 -26.32 -4.11
N GLY A 238 17.65 -25.91 -3.66
CA GLY A 238 18.90 -26.02 -4.42
C GLY A 238 19.32 -24.77 -5.19
N GLY A 239 18.66 -23.62 -4.96
CA GLY A 239 18.93 -22.35 -5.63
C GLY A 239 17.87 -21.99 -6.66
N THR A 240 17.75 -20.70 -6.95
CA THR A 240 16.75 -20.14 -7.88
C THR A 240 17.43 -19.57 -9.13
N HIS A 241 16.65 -19.45 -10.21
CA HIS A 241 17.08 -18.78 -11.44
C HIS A 241 16.39 -17.43 -11.60
N GLU A 242 15.05 -17.43 -11.59
CA GLU A 242 14.24 -16.22 -11.64
C GLU A 242 14.04 -15.64 -10.23
N GLY A 243 13.72 -16.50 -9.25
CA GLY A 243 13.31 -16.06 -7.92
C GLY A 243 12.04 -15.21 -8.04
N ALA A 244 11.05 -15.70 -8.80
CA ALA A 244 9.91 -14.91 -9.22
C ALA A 244 9.06 -14.53 -8.01
N TYR A 245 8.68 -15.54 -7.22
CA TYR A 245 8.00 -15.34 -5.94
C TYR A 245 8.96 -14.72 -4.92
N ASP A 246 10.19 -15.24 -4.86
CA ASP A 246 11.19 -14.90 -3.85
C ASP A 246 12.52 -14.37 -4.45
N ASN A 247 12.72 -13.05 -4.55
CA ASN A 247 11.76 -11.99 -4.23
C ASN A 247 11.73 -10.92 -5.34
N THR A 248 11.73 -11.40 -6.59
CA THR A 248 11.48 -10.51 -7.73
C THR A 248 10.12 -9.82 -7.59
N ALA A 249 9.12 -10.53 -7.07
CA ALA A 249 7.80 -10.00 -6.78
C ALA A 249 7.84 -8.72 -5.94
N GLY A 250 8.50 -8.75 -4.77
CA GLY A 250 8.66 -7.59 -3.90
C GLY A 250 9.54 -6.50 -4.49
N THR A 251 10.59 -6.90 -5.22
CA THR A 251 11.43 -5.97 -5.98
C THR A 251 10.59 -5.15 -6.97
N VAL A 252 9.70 -5.79 -7.74
CA VAL A 252 8.82 -5.10 -8.69
C VAL A 252 7.80 -4.24 -7.98
N SER A 253 7.21 -4.69 -6.87
CA SER A 253 6.30 -3.88 -6.06
C SER A 253 6.96 -2.58 -5.59
N MET A 254 8.22 -2.61 -5.14
CA MET A 254 8.98 -1.39 -4.80
C MET A 254 9.15 -0.44 -5.99
N MET A 255 9.39 -0.98 -7.18
CA MET A 255 9.51 -0.18 -8.40
C MET A 255 8.20 0.54 -8.73
N LEU A 256 7.05 -0.10 -8.49
CA LEU A 256 5.73 0.50 -8.75
C LEU A 256 5.32 1.48 -7.65
N PHE A 257 5.58 1.19 -6.37
CA PHE A 257 5.35 2.16 -5.29
C PHE A 257 6.16 3.44 -5.49
N ALA A 258 7.41 3.32 -5.96
CA ALA A 258 8.23 4.48 -6.29
C ALA A 258 7.57 5.41 -7.33
N LYS A 259 6.82 4.85 -8.29
CA LYS A 259 6.10 5.63 -9.30
C LYS A 259 5.02 6.50 -8.65
N VAL A 260 4.23 5.93 -7.74
CA VAL A 260 3.16 6.66 -7.04
C VAL A 260 3.74 7.68 -6.06
N LEU A 261 4.71 7.27 -5.25
CA LEU A 261 5.32 8.12 -4.23
C LEU A 261 6.12 9.29 -4.81
N ALA A 262 6.53 9.21 -6.08
CA ALA A 262 7.21 10.32 -6.76
C ALA A 262 6.32 11.58 -6.81
N ASP A 263 5.01 11.40 -7.02
CA ASP A 263 4.01 12.48 -7.13
C ASP A 263 3.36 12.87 -5.80
N MET A 264 3.76 12.23 -4.70
CA MET A 264 3.25 12.49 -3.35
C MET A 264 4.22 13.33 -2.53
N GLU A 265 3.70 14.02 -1.51
CA GLU A 265 4.49 14.65 -0.47
C GLU A 265 4.42 13.80 0.79
N VAL A 266 5.58 13.44 1.35
CA VAL A 266 5.73 12.57 2.53
C VAL A 266 6.12 13.38 3.77
N GLU A 267 5.74 12.94 4.96
CA GLU A 267 6.11 13.61 6.20
C GLU A 267 7.59 13.41 6.53
N CYS A 268 8.05 12.16 6.58
CA CYS A 268 9.44 11.84 6.92
C CYS A 268 10.29 11.59 5.67
N ASP A 269 11.60 11.78 5.79
CA ASP A 269 12.55 11.31 4.78
C ASP A 269 12.32 9.81 4.54
N THR A 270 11.94 9.45 3.32
CA THR A 270 11.50 8.11 2.98
C THR A 270 12.56 7.42 2.13
N PHE A 271 12.98 6.22 2.54
CA PHE A 271 13.80 5.34 1.72
C PHE A 271 12.96 4.21 1.12
N LEU A 272 13.16 3.96 -0.18
CA LEU A 272 12.73 2.77 -0.89
C LEU A 272 13.97 1.94 -1.17
N ALA A 273 14.01 0.71 -0.66
CA ALA A 273 15.22 -0.10 -0.70
C ALA A 273 15.01 -1.45 -1.37
N LEU A 274 15.98 -1.81 -2.20
CA LEU A 274 16.19 -3.16 -2.68
C LEU A 274 17.40 -3.75 -1.99
N TRP A 275 17.14 -4.69 -1.09
CA TRP A 275 18.17 -5.29 -0.25
C TRP A 275 18.96 -6.36 -0.98
N SER A 276 20.18 -6.54 -0.49
CA SER A 276 21.13 -7.52 -0.99
C SER A 276 21.50 -8.48 0.13
N SER A 277 21.63 -9.75 -0.20
CA SER A 277 22.03 -10.79 0.73
C SER A 277 21.09 -10.91 1.94
N GLU A 278 19.79 -10.85 1.68
CA GLU A 278 18.76 -11.28 2.64
C GLU A 278 18.97 -12.77 2.93
N GLU A 279 19.13 -13.55 1.86
CA GLU A 279 19.20 -15.01 1.83
C GLU A 279 20.41 -15.58 2.57
N GLU A 280 21.46 -14.76 2.72
CA GLU A 280 22.65 -15.09 3.49
C GLU A 280 22.70 -14.44 4.88
N GLY A 281 21.55 -13.95 5.36
CA GLY A 281 21.30 -13.48 6.71
C GLY A 281 21.18 -11.96 6.85
N LEU A 282 20.28 -11.33 6.09
CA LEU A 282 19.89 -9.91 6.24
C LEU A 282 21.06 -8.92 6.12
N ARG A 283 22.10 -9.24 5.35
CA ARG A 283 23.36 -8.49 5.38
C ARG A 283 23.20 -7.08 4.82
N GLY A 284 22.40 -6.94 3.77
CA GLY A 284 22.10 -5.67 3.12
C GLY A 284 21.40 -4.69 4.04
N SER A 285 20.24 -5.09 4.57
CA SER A 285 19.48 -4.25 5.52
C SER A 285 20.30 -3.92 6.76
N ASN A 286 20.99 -4.90 7.35
CA ASN A 286 21.86 -4.67 8.52
C ASN A 286 22.97 -3.67 8.22
N ALA A 287 23.58 -3.74 7.05
CA ALA A 287 24.62 -2.80 6.68
C ALA A 287 24.09 -1.38 6.48
N PHE A 288 22.90 -1.21 5.88
CA PHE A 288 22.26 0.08 5.76
C PHE A 288 21.89 0.67 7.13
N ALA A 289 21.38 -0.17 8.03
CA ALA A 289 20.90 0.25 9.34
C ALA A 289 22.04 0.63 10.31
N ASN A 290 23.17 -0.09 10.25
CA ASN A 290 24.23 0.01 11.25
C ASN A 290 25.51 0.74 10.79
N ASN A 291 25.73 0.91 9.48
CA ASN A 291 26.94 1.60 9.01
C ASN A 291 26.80 3.12 9.07
N ASP A 292 27.92 3.78 9.36
CA ASP A 292 28.05 5.23 9.26
C ASP A 292 28.43 5.62 7.83
N CYS A 293 27.42 5.92 7.01
CA CYS A 293 27.61 6.43 5.66
C CYS A 293 26.57 7.50 5.30
N GLY A 294 26.89 8.42 4.38
CA GLY A 294 26.07 9.60 4.07
C GLY A 294 24.72 9.32 3.36
N PHE A 295 24.39 8.06 3.14
CA PHE A 295 23.13 7.60 2.55
C PHE A 295 22.63 6.30 3.23
N CYS A 296 23.23 5.94 4.37
CA CYS A 296 22.77 4.89 5.29
C CYS A 296 21.67 5.46 6.19
N LEU A 297 21.11 4.63 7.07
CA LEU A 297 20.12 5.09 8.05
C LEU A 297 20.71 6.20 8.94
N PRO A 298 20.16 7.42 8.93
CA PRO A 298 20.65 8.53 9.75
C PRO A 298 20.45 8.22 11.23
N GLN A 299 21.50 8.38 12.03
CA GLN A 299 21.48 8.08 13.47
C GLN A 299 20.92 9.22 14.33
N ASP A 300 20.68 10.38 13.72
CA ASP A 300 20.14 11.59 14.35
C ASP A 300 18.65 11.81 14.05
N LYS A 301 18.01 10.88 13.34
CA LYS A 301 16.59 10.91 12.99
C LYS A 301 15.84 9.72 13.59
N GLU A 302 14.58 9.94 13.93
CA GLU A 302 13.70 8.87 14.41
C GLU A 302 13.26 7.97 13.24
N LEU A 303 13.56 6.67 13.29
CA LEU A 303 12.98 5.69 12.38
C LEU A 303 11.58 5.29 12.86
N ARG A 304 10.54 5.82 12.21
CA ARG A 304 9.14 5.61 12.64
C ARG A 304 8.61 4.24 12.26
N PHE A 305 8.66 3.92 10.97
CA PHE A 305 8.19 2.64 10.49
C PHE A 305 8.94 2.13 9.25
N TYR A 306 8.77 0.82 9.00
CA TYR A 306 9.27 0.15 7.80
C TYR A 306 8.30 -0.93 7.30
N ILE A 307 7.95 -0.91 6.01
CA ILE A 307 7.09 -1.92 5.38
C ILE A 307 7.94 -2.83 4.51
N ASN A 308 7.82 -4.14 4.70
CA ASN A 308 8.58 -5.15 3.99
C ASN A 308 7.70 -6.02 3.12
N MET A 309 8.13 -6.17 1.88
CA MET A 309 7.48 -6.99 0.88
C MET A 309 8.38 -8.20 0.64
N ASP A 310 7.93 -9.39 1.02
CA ASP A 310 8.62 -10.64 0.70
C ASP A 310 7.65 -11.74 0.26
N MET A 311 8.06 -12.57 -0.71
CA MET A 311 7.32 -13.74 -1.15
C MET A 311 5.82 -13.44 -1.42
N MET A 312 5.47 -12.67 -2.45
CA MET A 312 4.08 -12.21 -2.67
C MET A 312 3.53 -12.54 -4.07
N GLY A 313 2.20 -12.43 -4.22
CA GLY A 313 1.47 -12.68 -5.47
C GLY A 313 0.78 -14.05 -5.52
N ILE A 314 1.06 -14.94 -4.58
CA ILE A 314 0.27 -16.17 -4.37
C ILE A 314 -0.49 -15.99 -3.06
N SER A 315 -1.61 -15.28 -3.12
CA SER A 315 -2.46 -15.00 -1.96
C SER A 315 -3.91 -14.77 -2.38
N TRP A 316 -4.83 -14.64 -1.42
CA TRP A 316 -6.16 -14.11 -1.70
C TRP A 316 -6.07 -12.80 -2.54
N PRO A 317 -6.94 -12.57 -3.54
CA PRO A 317 -8.15 -13.34 -3.93
C PRO A 317 -7.94 -14.62 -4.75
N ALA A 318 -6.71 -15.06 -5.04
CA ALA A 318 -6.49 -16.29 -5.79
C ALA A 318 -7.07 -17.52 -5.07
N ILE A 319 -7.58 -18.47 -5.86
CA ILE A 319 -8.23 -19.70 -5.38
C ILE A 319 -7.43 -20.92 -5.82
N LYS A 320 -7.13 -21.81 -4.87
CA LYS A 320 -6.47 -23.10 -5.10
C LYS A 320 -7.32 -23.98 -6.02
N PRO A 321 -6.72 -24.97 -6.71
CA PRO A 321 -7.47 -25.98 -7.45
C PRO A 321 -8.49 -26.77 -6.61
N THR A 322 -8.33 -26.82 -5.28
CA THR A 322 -9.28 -27.42 -4.33
C THR A 322 -10.56 -26.60 -4.16
N GLY A 323 -10.56 -25.33 -4.57
CA GLY A 323 -11.65 -24.37 -4.39
C GLY A 323 -11.51 -23.51 -3.12
N GLU A 324 -10.47 -23.73 -2.32
CA GLU A 324 -10.13 -22.90 -1.15
C GLU A 324 -9.31 -21.69 -1.59
N PRO A 325 -9.43 -20.53 -0.94
CA PRO A 325 -8.53 -19.41 -1.18
C PRO A 325 -7.09 -19.73 -0.77
N TYR A 326 -6.13 -19.05 -1.39
CA TYR A 326 -4.78 -18.96 -0.81
C TYR A 326 -4.81 -18.05 0.42
N PRO A 327 -3.96 -18.31 1.44
CA PRO A 327 -3.86 -17.43 2.58
C PRO A 327 -3.23 -16.09 2.18
N TYR A 328 -3.51 -15.06 2.96
CA TYR A 328 -2.94 -13.73 2.84
C TYR A 328 -2.40 -13.34 4.21
N HIS A 329 -1.14 -12.93 4.29
CA HIS A 329 -0.50 -12.55 5.54
C HIS A 329 0.01 -11.13 5.50
N ALA A 330 -0.33 -10.37 6.53
CA ALA A 330 0.29 -9.09 6.81
C ALA A 330 0.45 -8.95 8.33
N TRP A 331 1.68 -8.98 8.82
CA TRP A 331 1.96 -8.91 10.25
C TRP A 331 2.58 -7.57 10.63
N SER A 332 2.03 -6.93 11.64
CA SER A 332 2.62 -5.74 12.26
C SER A 332 3.49 -6.10 13.45
N GLY A 333 4.46 -5.25 13.79
CA GLY A 333 5.23 -5.43 15.02
C GLY A 333 6.04 -4.21 15.42
N PRO A 334 6.84 -4.30 16.50
CA PRO A 334 7.01 -5.49 17.36
C PRO A 334 5.76 -5.87 18.17
N ASP A 335 5.58 -7.17 18.42
CA ASP A 335 4.60 -7.76 19.36
C ASP A 335 5.36 -8.22 20.63
N ILE A 336 5.31 -7.44 21.72
CA ILE A 336 6.00 -7.70 22.98
C ILE A 336 5.09 -8.50 23.92
N ASP A 337 3.81 -8.11 24.03
CA ASP A 337 2.78 -8.80 24.79
C ASP A 337 1.65 -9.25 23.86
N PRO A 338 1.56 -10.55 23.52
CA PRO A 338 0.55 -11.05 22.58
C PRO A 338 -0.89 -10.97 23.12
N ASP A 339 -1.09 -10.58 24.38
CA ASP A 339 -2.44 -10.31 24.90
C ASP A 339 -2.86 -8.82 24.75
N GLU A 340 -1.96 -7.94 24.28
CA GLU A 340 -2.19 -6.51 24.08
C GLU A 340 -1.84 -6.08 22.63
N GLN A 341 -2.24 -4.86 22.24
CA GLN A 341 -1.79 -4.25 20.99
C GLN A 341 -0.69 -3.25 21.36
N ASP A 342 0.57 -3.53 21.03
CA ASP A 342 1.71 -2.72 21.50
C ASP A 342 1.96 -1.49 20.63
N VAL A 343 1.60 -1.56 19.34
CA VAL A 343 2.00 -0.55 18.36
C VAL A 343 0.84 0.09 17.61
N ALA A 344 1.00 1.36 17.25
CA ALA A 344 -0.03 2.14 16.56
C ALA A 344 -0.25 1.68 15.11
N ILE A 345 0.80 1.16 14.46
CA ILE A 345 0.74 0.66 13.10
C ILE A 345 -0.24 -0.51 12.95
N THR A 346 -0.48 -1.31 14.00
CA THR A 346 -1.48 -2.39 14.01
C THR A 346 -2.89 -1.85 13.75
N SER A 347 -3.22 -0.68 14.28
CA SER A 347 -4.52 -0.04 14.00
C SER A 347 -4.63 0.45 12.55
N ILE A 348 -3.52 0.86 11.93
CA ILE A 348 -3.50 1.19 10.50
C ILE A 348 -3.69 -0.07 9.66
N LEU A 349 -2.99 -1.14 10.03
CA LEU A 349 -3.09 -2.44 9.37
C LEU A 349 -4.54 -2.97 9.38
N ASP A 350 -5.22 -3.02 10.54
CA ASP A 350 -6.64 -3.41 10.60
C ASP A 350 -7.53 -2.41 9.85
N HIS A 351 -7.26 -1.11 9.96
CA HIS A 351 -8.07 -0.09 9.30
C HIS A 351 -8.08 -0.26 7.78
N VAL A 352 -6.89 -0.40 7.17
CA VAL A 352 -6.70 -0.56 5.73
C VAL A 352 -7.43 -1.81 5.24
N HIS A 353 -7.19 -2.96 5.87
CA HIS A 353 -7.80 -4.21 5.40
C HIS A 353 -9.32 -4.23 5.59
N ARG A 354 -9.81 -3.83 6.78
CA ARG A 354 -11.22 -3.96 7.14
C ARG A 354 -12.10 -2.86 6.54
N ASN A 355 -11.64 -1.61 6.56
CA ASN A 355 -12.50 -0.47 6.24
C ASN A 355 -12.24 0.10 4.85
N VAL A 356 -10.98 0.13 4.42
CA VAL A 356 -10.59 0.70 3.11
C VAL A 356 -10.72 -0.35 2.01
N LEU A 357 -10.04 -1.48 2.16
CA LEU A 357 -10.10 -2.58 1.19
C LEU A 357 -11.34 -3.46 1.34
N LYS A 358 -12.02 -3.39 2.48
CA LYS A 358 -13.21 -4.21 2.81
C LYS A 358 -12.93 -5.70 2.63
N ALA A 359 -11.71 -6.11 2.98
CA ALA A 359 -11.24 -7.48 2.88
C ALA A 359 -12.10 -8.40 3.76
N PRO A 360 -12.27 -9.67 3.38
CA PRO A 360 -13.14 -10.60 4.11
C PRO A 360 -12.40 -11.15 5.34
N MET A 361 -12.21 -10.29 6.36
CA MET A 361 -11.39 -10.57 7.56
C MET A 361 -11.82 -11.80 8.37
N ASP A 362 -13.04 -12.31 8.18
CA ASP A 362 -13.57 -13.48 8.87
C ASP A 362 -13.64 -14.74 7.99
N LEU A 363 -13.10 -14.69 6.76
CA LEU A 363 -13.10 -15.83 5.84
C LEU A 363 -12.18 -16.93 6.38
N ARG A 364 -12.71 -18.14 6.52
CA ARG A 364 -12.00 -19.32 7.04
C ARG A 364 -12.14 -20.53 6.12
N ILE A 365 -11.20 -21.47 6.21
CA ILE A 365 -11.21 -22.74 5.47
C ILE A 365 -11.57 -23.93 6.36
N ASP A 366 -11.95 -25.05 5.74
CA ASP A 366 -12.11 -26.33 6.44
C ASP A 366 -10.73 -26.99 6.64
N GLY A 367 -10.01 -26.64 7.70
CA GLY A 367 -8.67 -27.19 7.96
C GLY A 367 -7.78 -26.17 8.64
N THR A 368 -6.48 -26.22 8.36
CA THR A 368 -5.50 -25.21 8.82
C THR A 368 -4.49 -24.96 7.71
N TYR A 369 -3.98 -23.73 7.60
CA TYR A 369 -3.00 -23.35 6.56
C TYR A 369 -1.57 -23.83 6.82
N GLY A 370 -1.22 -24.31 8.01
CA GLY A 370 0.15 -24.73 8.26
C GLY A 370 0.64 -24.66 9.72
N ALA A 371 1.86 -24.17 9.91
CA ALA A 371 2.86 -24.76 10.81
C ALA A 371 2.73 -24.52 12.33
N GLY A 372 1.76 -23.72 12.81
CA GLY A 372 1.63 -23.49 14.26
C GLY A 372 2.74 -22.62 14.87
N CYS A 373 3.34 -21.73 14.08
CA CYS A 373 4.51 -20.96 14.46
C CYS A 373 4.24 -19.47 14.77
N ASP A 374 3.03 -18.99 14.49
CA ASP A 374 2.55 -17.65 14.85
C ASP A 374 2.10 -17.64 16.34
N GLN A 375 2.27 -16.51 17.03
CA GLN A 375 1.98 -16.38 18.46
C GLN A 375 0.48 -16.46 18.78
N HIS A 376 -0.35 -16.12 17.80
CA HIS A 376 -1.81 -16.08 17.81
C HIS A 376 -2.45 -17.25 17.05
N TRP A 377 -1.68 -18.30 16.76
CA TRP A 377 -2.08 -19.44 15.91
C TRP A 377 -3.44 -20.05 16.27
N ASP A 378 -3.77 -20.16 17.56
CA ASP A 378 -5.04 -20.74 18.02
C ASP A 378 -6.27 -19.98 17.46
N ASN A 379 -6.11 -18.70 17.12
CA ASN A 379 -7.17 -17.85 16.54
C ASN A 379 -7.08 -17.73 15.01
N HIS A 380 -5.90 -17.97 14.43
CA HIS A 380 -5.56 -17.66 13.03
C HIS A 380 -5.30 -18.89 12.13
N SER A 381 -5.18 -20.09 12.70
CA SER A 381 -4.78 -21.31 11.98
C SER A 381 -5.57 -21.66 10.71
N ASP A 382 -6.84 -21.27 10.63
CA ASP A 382 -7.77 -21.52 9.51
C ASP A 382 -8.26 -20.22 8.84
N LEU A 383 -7.71 -19.06 9.23
CA LEU A 383 -8.09 -17.75 8.73
C LEU A 383 -7.41 -17.44 7.40
N VAL A 384 -8.16 -16.94 6.42
CA VAL A 384 -7.60 -16.55 5.11
C VAL A 384 -6.84 -15.23 5.21
N MET A 385 -7.40 -14.26 5.92
CA MET A 385 -6.82 -12.95 6.15
C MET A 385 -6.07 -12.97 7.47
N ASP A 386 -4.85 -13.48 7.47
CA ASP A 386 -3.99 -13.52 8.64
C ASP A 386 -3.30 -12.17 8.84
N VAL A 387 -4.05 -11.23 9.41
CA VAL A 387 -3.68 -9.82 9.51
C VAL A 387 -3.79 -9.37 10.96
N HIS A 388 -2.66 -9.28 11.64
CA HIS A 388 -2.58 -8.90 13.05
C HIS A 388 -1.17 -8.46 13.45
N GLU A 389 -0.96 -8.22 14.74
CA GLU A 389 0.34 -7.99 15.33
C GLU A 389 1.00 -9.34 15.64
N ASP A 390 2.21 -9.57 15.14
CA ASP A 390 3.00 -10.78 15.42
C ASP A 390 4.51 -10.54 15.21
N THR A 391 5.34 -11.37 15.82
CA THR A 391 6.79 -11.42 15.55
C THR A 391 7.22 -12.44 14.48
N PHE A 392 6.27 -13.18 13.91
CA PHE A 392 6.44 -14.25 12.94
C PHE A 392 6.94 -13.73 11.59
N GLY A 393 7.59 -14.64 10.86
CA GLY A 393 8.36 -14.29 9.68
C GLY A 393 9.75 -13.78 10.03
N ARG A 394 10.71 -14.05 9.15
CA ARG A 394 12.04 -13.47 9.22
C ARG A 394 12.41 -12.99 7.82
N SER A 395 12.51 -11.67 7.68
CA SER A 395 12.99 -10.98 6.49
C SER A 395 13.62 -9.65 6.93
N ASP A 396 13.94 -8.75 6.01
CA ASP A 396 14.66 -7.50 6.27
C ASP A 396 13.98 -6.57 7.29
N HIS A 397 12.65 -6.68 7.50
CA HIS A 397 11.94 -5.93 8.54
C HIS A 397 12.49 -6.16 9.95
N VAL A 398 13.03 -7.36 10.24
CA VAL A 398 13.59 -7.70 11.56
C VAL A 398 14.72 -6.74 11.92
N THR A 399 15.56 -6.35 10.95
CA THR A 399 16.65 -5.39 11.16
C THR A 399 16.13 -4.06 11.71
N PHE A 400 14.99 -3.58 11.19
CA PHE A 400 14.42 -2.29 11.57
C PHE A 400 13.57 -2.37 12.84
N ARG A 401 12.84 -3.47 13.02
CA ARG A 401 12.12 -3.80 14.25
C ARG A 401 13.07 -3.84 15.44
N ASP A 402 14.25 -4.43 15.29
CA ASP A 402 15.28 -4.51 16.33
C ASP A 402 15.88 -3.14 16.70
N LEU A 403 15.69 -2.12 15.84
CA LEU A 403 15.99 -0.71 16.11
C LEU A 403 14.78 0.09 16.62
N GLY A 404 13.69 -0.60 16.99
CA GLY A 404 12.48 0.01 17.54
C GLY A 404 11.52 0.59 16.51
N ALA A 405 11.74 0.40 15.20
CA ALA A 405 10.76 0.80 14.20
C ALA A 405 9.50 -0.04 14.32
N GLN A 406 8.33 0.56 14.10
CA GLN A 406 7.11 -0.21 13.87
C GLN A 406 7.16 -0.80 12.45
N THR A 407 6.87 -2.09 12.28
CA THR A 407 7.02 -2.74 10.98
C THR A 407 5.72 -3.35 10.49
N ILE A 408 5.54 -3.43 9.18
CA ILE A 408 4.56 -4.34 8.56
C ILE A 408 5.33 -5.29 7.65
N PHE A 409 5.02 -6.58 7.74
CA PHE A 409 5.57 -7.61 6.88
C PHE A 409 4.45 -8.27 6.08
N HIS A 410 4.46 -8.08 4.75
CA HIS A 410 3.59 -8.79 3.82
C HIS A 410 4.25 -10.09 3.37
N LEU A 411 3.52 -11.19 3.51
CA LEU A 411 3.92 -12.53 3.07
C LEU A 411 2.74 -13.20 2.34
N GLY A 412 3.01 -13.83 1.21
CA GLY A 412 2.05 -14.64 0.45
C GLY A 412 1.85 -16.03 1.05
N ALA A 413 1.59 -17.00 0.18
CA ALA A 413 1.43 -18.40 0.50
C ALA A 413 2.58 -18.99 1.35
N TYR A 414 2.21 -19.89 2.26
CA TYR A 414 3.16 -20.75 2.98
C TYR A 414 3.89 -21.69 2.02
N ASP A 415 5.05 -22.21 2.46
CA ASP A 415 5.85 -23.20 1.74
C ASP A 415 5.05 -24.43 1.28
N ASP A 416 4.06 -24.87 2.06
CA ASP A 416 3.19 -26.00 1.72
C ASP A 416 2.26 -25.71 0.52
N ASP A 417 1.96 -24.42 0.27
CA ASP A 417 1.13 -23.94 -0.83
C ASP A 417 1.95 -23.55 -2.07
N TYR A 418 3.25 -23.27 -1.90
CA TYR A 418 4.21 -23.02 -2.98
C TYR A 418 5.59 -23.64 -2.69
N ASP A 419 5.72 -24.94 -2.99
CA ASP A 419 6.93 -25.73 -2.70
C ASP A 419 8.15 -25.38 -3.59
N ALA A 420 7.95 -24.49 -4.56
CA ALA A 420 8.99 -24.03 -5.47
C ALA A 420 9.92 -22.97 -4.86
N TYR A 421 9.59 -22.42 -3.69
CA TYR A 421 10.47 -21.55 -2.90
C TYR A 421 11.92 -22.09 -2.85
N HIS A 422 12.90 -21.21 -3.09
CA HIS A 422 14.34 -21.53 -3.15
C HIS A 422 14.75 -22.62 -4.17
N SER A 423 13.90 -22.90 -5.16
CA SER A 423 14.15 -23.94 -6.17
C SER A 423 14.23 -23.36 -7.59
N PRO A 424 14.80 -24.10 -8.56
CA PRO A 424 14.82 -23.66 -9.96
C PRO A 424 13.44 -23.52 -10.60
N SER A 425 12.38 -24.03 -9.95
CA SER A 425 10.99 -23.87 -10.37
C SER A 425 10.29 -22.65 -9.76
N ASP A 426 10.99 -21.83 -8.96
CA ASP A 426 10.50 -20.50 -8.61
C ASP A 426 10.58 -19.57 -9.83
N THR A 427 9.61 -19.72 -10.73
CA THR A 427 9.49 -19.01 -12.00
C THR A 427 8.12 -18.35 -12.11
N LEU A 428 8.05 -17.28 -12.92
CA LEU A 428 6.79 -16.58 -13.18
C LEU A 428 5.75 -17.52 -13.82
N GLU A 429 6.19 -18.43 -14.69
CA GLU A 429 5.34 -19.47 -15.27
C GLU A 429 4.73 -20.37 -14.20
N ASN A 430 5.53 -20.83 -13.23
CA ASN A 430 5.03 -21.69 -12.16
C ASN A 430 4.08 -20.93 -11.21
N MET A 431 4.35 -19.65 -10.91
CA MET A 431 3.41 -18.83 -10.15
C MET A 431 2.04 -18.77 -10.84
N MET A 432 2.01 -18.52 -12.16
CA MET A 432 0.78 -18.51 -12.96
C MET A 432 0.07 -19.87 -12.91
N ASP A 433 0.80 -20.96 -13.10
CA ASP A 433 0.23 -22.31 -13.07
C ASP A 433 -0.41 -22.63 -11.72
N VAL A 434 0.22 -22.21 -10.62
CA VAL A 434 -0.25 -22.43 -9.24
C VAL A 434 -1.56 -21.68 -8.98
N VAL A 435 -1.64 -20.39 -9.32
CA VAL A 435 -2.85 -19.59 -9.10
C VAL A 435 -3.92 -19.77 -10.19
N GLY A 436 -3.61 -20.54 -11.24
CA GLY A 436 -4.56 -20.89 -12.30
C GLY A 436 -4.65 -19.90 -13.46
N GLY A 437 -3.63 -19.06 -13.66
CA GLY A 437 -3.48 -18.18 -14.82
C GLY A 437 -2.95 -16.79 -14.48
N GLN A 438 -2.59 -16.04 -15.53
CA GLN A 438 -2.10 -14.66 -15.42
C GLN A 438 -3.11 -13.74 -14.74
N ASP A 439 -4.39 -13.73 -15.17
CA ASP A 439 -5.43 -12.86 -14.61
C ASP A 439 -5.54 -13.03 -13.07
N ASN A 440 -5.51 -14.28 -12.57
CA ASN A 440 -5.57 -14.55 -11.14
C ASN A 440 -4.31 -14.09 -10.39
N LEU A 441 -3.14 -14.18 -11.02
CA LEU A 441 -1.89 -13.68 -10.46
C LEU A 441 -1.90 -12.16 -10.36
N GLU A 442 -2.36 -11.48 -11.42
CA GLU A 442 -2.53 -10.03 -11.46
C GLU A 442 -3.51 -9.53 -10.39
N GLU A 443 -4.66 -10.18 -10.24
CA GLU A 443 -5.64 -9.85 -9.19
C GLU A 443 -5.07 -10.07 -7.77
N SER A 444 -4.33 -11.17 -7.58
CA SER A 444 -3.69 -11.50 -6.30
C SER A 444 -2.69 -10.45 -5.86
N ILE A 445 -1.74 -10.11 -6.74
CA ILE A 445 -0.70 -9.14 -6.42
C ILE A 445 -1.23 -7.71 -6.34
N GLU A 446 -2.25 -7.34 -7.12
CA GLU A 446 -2.87 -6.02 -7.04
C GLU A 446 -3.41 -5.74 -5.64
N PHE A 447 -4.06 -6.72 -5.02
CA PHE A 447 -4.59 -6.57 -3.67
C PHE A 447 -3.49 -6.30 -2.65
N VAL A 448 -2.42 -7.10 -2.66
CA VAL A 448 -1.26 -6.95 -1.76
C VAL A 448 -0.59 -5.58 -1.96
N MET A 449 -0.42 -5.16 -3.21
CA MET A 449 0.21 -3.87 -3.51
C MET A 449 -0.64 -2.68 -3.04
N TRP A 450 -1.97 -2.75 -3.20
CA TRP A 450 -2.87 -1.72 -2.66
C TRP A 450 -2.86 -1.68 -1.14
N ALA A 451 -2.83 -2.83 -0.46
CA ALA A 451 -2.72 -2.88 1.00
C ALA A 451 -1.45 -2.16 1.50
N ALA A 452 -0.28 -2.56 1.00
CA ALA A 452 0.99 -1.95 1.40
C ALA A 452 1.09 -0.45 1.05
N LEU A 453 0.55 -0.03 -0.09
CA LEU A 453 0.52 1.39 -0.47
C LEU A 453 -0.37 2.19 0.49
N LEU A 454 -1.57 1.71 0.79
CA LEU A 454 -2.50 2.38 1.69
C LEU A 454 -1.94 2.44 3.11
N GLU A 455 -1.37 1.34 3.61
CA GLU A 455 -0.68 1.31 4.90
C GLU A 455 0.40 2.38 4.99
N PHE A 456 1.24 2.53 3.95
CA PHE A 456 2.23 3.60 3.90
C PHE A 456 1.56 4.98 3.97
N MET A 457 0.52 5.23 3.16
CA MET A 457 -0.16 6.52 3.09
C MET A 457 -0.77 6.92 4.44
N PHE A 458 -1.46 5.98 5.10
CA PHE A 458 -2.03 6.22 6.42
C PHE A 458 -0.95 6.35 7.50
N ALA A 459 0.08 5.50 7.47
CA ALA A 459 1.15 5.53 8.46
C ALA A 459 1.97 6.83 8.40
N ASP A 460 2.29 7.32 7.20
CA ASP A 460 3.01 8.58 6.98
C ASP A 460 2.31 9.78 7.64
N GLN A 461 0.98 9.80 7.61
CA GLN A 461 0.17 10.88 8.18
C GLN A 461 -0.18 10.67 9.66
N THR A 462 0.18 9.54 10.28
CA THR A 462 -0.22 9.18 11.65
C THR A 462 0.90 9.52 12.67
N PRO A 463 0.75 10.58 13.49
CA PRO A 463 1.79 11.00 14.43
C PRO A 463 1.96 10.05 15.63
N GLU A 464 1.05 9.11 15.85
CA GLU A 464 1.18 8.09 16.90
C GLU A 464 2.18 6.99 16.52
N ILE A 465 2.51 6.85 15.23
CA ILE A 465 3.55 5.91 14.78
C ILE A 465 4.91 6.53 15.09
N ARG A 466 5.58 5.91 16.06
CA ARG A 466 6.83 6.38 16.66
C ARG A 466 7.71 5.19 16.97
N ASN A 467 9.01 5.44 16.98
CA ASN A 467 9.98 4.43 17.38
C ASN A 467 9.75 4.03 18.85
N VAL A 468 9.77 2.73 19.13
CA VAL A 468 9.51 2.15 20.46
C VAL A 468 10.79 1.69 21.20
N GLY A 469 11.97 1.99 20.64
CA GLY A 469 13.29 1.57 21.12
C GLY A 469 14.16 2.69 21.72
#